data_AF-A0A1C4CVR3-F1
#
_entry.id   AF-A0A1C4CVR3-F1
#
_cell.length_a   1.000
_cell.length_b   1.000
_cell.length_c   1.000
_cell.angle_alpha   90.00
_cell.angle_beta   90.00
_cell.angle_gamma   90.00
#
_symmetry.space_group_name_H-M   'P 1'
#
loop_
_entity.id
_entity.type
_entity.pdbx_description
1 polymer ?
#
loop_
_entity_poly.entity_id
_entity_poly.type
_entity_poly.pdbx_seq_one_letter_code
_entity_poly.pdbx_strand_id
1 'polypeptide(L)'
;MFNYENAYNLVMKSYLFNKPNVNEKTKMYLAEARKNVSNKLHWPGKGSGITLGPGYDMKERSSENILNDLLDIGISSDIAQKVSNAVVKKEAEINSFMIENKDVISLTEEQEKLLLEKIIPDYENRVNKTIKINLNQHEYDALVSFVYNIGSIKSDSNLAKYINEGKKKEAMDVLEQYNKSGDKVLDGLKKRREKEREIFEKGIYATKIY
;
A
#
# COMPACT_ATOMS: atom_id res chain seq x y z
N MET A 1 -23.61 18.14 5.83
CA MET A 1 -22.61 19.05 5.20
C MET A 1 -21.37 18.21 4.95
N PHE A 2 -21.24 17.65 3.75
CA PHE A 2 -20.21 16.64 3.43
C PHE A 2 -18.94 17.34 2.95
N ASN A 3 -17.91 17.38 3.80
CA ASN A 3 -16.60 17.89 3.41
C ASN A 3 -15.81 16.75 2.74
N TYR A 4 -15.69 16.85 1.42
CA TYR A 4 -14.97 15.95 0.52
C TYR A 4 -13.53 16.46 0.26
N GLU A 5 -12.94 17.25 1.17
CA GLU A 5 -11.53 17.63 1.11
C GLU A 5 -10.66 16.39 0.92
N ASN A 6 -10.03 16.37 -0.26
CA ASN A 6 -8.89 15.55 -0.64
C ASN A 6 -9.13 14.24 -1.38
N ALA A 7 -9.87 14.35 -2.49
CA ALA A 7 -9.41 13.77 -3.76
C ALA A 7 -8.04 14.34 -4.26
N TYR A 8 -7.14 14.82 -3.39
CA TYR A 8 -6.17 15.88 -3.71
C TYR A 8 -4.69 15.48 -3.70
N ASN A 9 -4.27 14.40 -3.03
CA ASN A 9 -2.94 13.80 -3.26
C ASN A 9 -2.96 12.71 -4.33
N LEU A 10 -4.04 12.61 -5.11
CA LEU A 10 -4.21 11.71 -6.27
C LEU A 10 -3.20 11.96 -7.40
N VAL A 11 -2.18 12.78 -7.14
CA VAL A 11 -1.23 13.44 -8.03
C VAL A 11 0.21 13.50 -7.61
N MET A 12 0.74 12.81 -6.60
CA MET A 12 2.19 13.00 -6.33
C MET A 12 3.14 12.38 -7.42
N LYS A 13 2.57 12.08 -8.61
CA LYS A 13 2.99 12.30 -10.02
C LYS A 13 4.20 11.53 -10.58
N SER A 14 3.86 10.45 -11.30
CA SER A 14 4.68 9.70 -12.26
C SER A 14 5.77 8.77 -11.71
N TYR A 15 5.52 8.16 -10.56
CA TYR A 15 6.40 7.17 -9.92
C TYR A 15 7.64 7.75 -9.22
N LEU A 16 8.44 8.51 -9.93
CA LEU A 16 9.80 8.96 -9.60
C LEU A 16 10.14 9.87 -10.77
N PHE A 17 10.34 11.18 -10.65
CA PHE A 17 10.75 11.94 -11.84
C PHE A 17 12.25 11.77 -12.21
N ASN A 18 12.83 10.58 -11.99
CA ASN A 18 14.25 10.18 -11.94
C ASN A 18 14.87 10.27 -10.53
N LYS A 19 15.57 9.20 -10.08
CA LYS A 19 16.50 9.23 -8.91
C LYS A 19 17.44 10.48 -9.00
N PRO A 20 18.03 11.08 -7.94
CA PRO A 20 18.21 10.69 -6.53
C PRO A 20 17.80 11.77 -5.48
N ASN A 21 17.84 11.41 -4.19
CA ASN A 21 17.53 12.18 -2.98
C ASN A 21 16.03 12.39 -2.67
N VAL A 22 15.62 11.65 -1.65
CA VAL A 22 14.25 11.37 -1.20
C VAL A 22 13.52 12.62 -0.70
N ASN A 23 12.27 12.80 -1.14
CA ASN A 23 11.11 13.30 -0.37
C ASN A 23 9.88 13.33 -1.30
N GLU A 24 8.78 12.67 -0.90
CA GLU A 24 7.38 12.69 -1.44
C GLU A 24 6.81 11.32 -1.90
N LYS A 25 7.45 10.21 -1.51
CA LYS A 25 7.10 8.86 -1.97
C LYS A 25 5.94 8.14 -1.26
N THR A 26 5.29 8.74 -0.28
CA THR A 26 4.35 7.99 0.58
C THR A 26 2.89 8.28 0.40
N LYS A 27 2.57 9.44 -0.14
CA LYS A 27 1.24 10.01 0.06
C LYS A 27 0.12 9.18 -0.60
N MET A 28 0.46 8.21 -1.48
CA MET A 28 -0.48 7.23 -2.06
C MET A 28 -0.99 6.19 -1.05
N TYR A 29 -0.17 5.77 -0.08
CA TYR A 29 -0.58 4.72 0.85
C TYR A 29 -1.10 5.29 2.17
N LEU A 30 -0.90 6.59 2.45
CA LEU A 30 -1.58 7.29 3.55
C LEU A 30 -3.10 7.38 3.38
N ALA A 31 -3.67 6.99 2.23
CA ALA A 31 -5.12 6.76 2.12
C ALA A 31 -5.60 5.57 2.98
N GLU A 32 -4.70 4.61 3.26
CA GLU A 32 -4.92 3.56 4.26
C GLU A 32 -4.52 4.02 5.67
N ALA A 33 -3.78 5.12 5.78
CA ALA A 33 -3.46 5.68 7.07
C ALA A 33 -4.72 6.26 7.72
N ARG A 34 -4.99 5.77 8.91
CA ARG A 34 -6.14 6.14 9.72
C ARG A 34 -5.57 6.67 11.01
N LYS A 35 -5.77 7.97 11.26
CA LYS A 35 -5.36 8.60 12.51
C LYS A 35 -5.87 7.79 13.70
N ASN A 36 -4.98 7.49 14.64
CA ASN A 36 -5.18 6.63 15.81
C ASN A 36 -5.35 5.12 15.53
N VAL A 37 -5.11 4.68 14.29
CA VAL A 37 -5.16 3.27 13.90
C VAL A 37 -3.85 2.85 13.25
N SER A 38 -3.49 3.44 12.10
CA SER A 38 -2.28 3.08 11.35
C SER A 38 -1.01 3.64 11.97
N ASN A 39 -1.08 4.83 12.55
CA ASN A 39 0.08 5.47 13.18
C ASN A 39 0.52 4.73 14.46
N LYS A 40 -0.27 3.77 14.94
CA LYS A 40 0.01 2.92 16.09
C LYS A 40 0.09 1.46 15.67
N LEU A 41 0.54 0.60 16.57
CA LEU A 41 0.41 -0.83 16.36
C LEU A 41 -1.07 -1.21 16.26
N HIS A 42 -1.37 -2.10 15.32
CA HIS A 42 -2.69 -2.67 15.13
C HIS A 42 -2.57 -4.07 14.54
N TRP A 43 -3.65 -4.85 14.64
CA TRP A 43 -3.73 -6.17 14.02
C TRP A 43 -4.92 -6.20 13.06
N PRO A 44 -4.69 -6.28 11.74
CA PRO A 44 -5.75 -6.29 10.73
C PRO A 44 -6.64 -7.54 10.76
N GLY A 45 -6.17 -8.63 11.38
CA GLY A 45 -6.93 -9.87 11.57
C GLY A 45 -6.22 -11.11 11.05
N LYS A 46 -6.97 -12.21 10.94
CA LYS A 46 -6.44 -13.53 10.58
C LYS A 46 -5.70 -13.51 9.24
N GLY A 47 -4.47 -14.03 9.23
CA GLY A 47 -3.59 -14.06 8.06
C GLY A 47 -2.52 -12.97 8.07
N SER A 48 -2.74 -11.88 8.80
CA SER A 48 -1.81 -10.77 9.00
C SER A 48 -1.11 -10.86 10.36
N GLY A 49 0.09 -10.29 10.47
CA GLY A 49 0.77 -10.06 11.75
C GLY A 49 0.44 -8.71 12.34
N ILE A 50 1.13 -8.34 13.41
CA ILE A 50 1.08 -6.97 13.92
C ILE A 50 1.58 -6.04 12.81
N THR A 51 0.84 -4.96 12.57
CA THR A 51 1.06 -4.01 11.48
C THR A 51 1.26 -2.61 12.05
N LEU A 52 2.11 -1.84 11.38
CA LEU A 52 2.37 -0.43 11.66
C LEU A 52 2.29 0.39 10.36
N GLY A 53 1.86 1.63 10.45
CA GLY A 53 1.66 2.49 9.30
C GLY A 53 0.65 1.90 8.30
N PRO A 54 0.67 2.37 7.04
CA PRO A 54 -0.22 1.91 6.00
C PRO A 54 0.28 0.59 5.39
N GLY A 55 0.31 -0.49 6.18
CA GLY A 55 0.53 -1.85 5.68
C GLY A 55 1.91 -2.46 5.89
N TYR A 56 2.76 -1.90 6.78
CA TYR A 56 4.00 -2.56 7.20
C TYR A 56 3.67 -3.73 8.14
N ASP A 57 3.35 -4.88 7.54
CA ASP A 57 3.07 -6.14 8.23
C ASP A 57 4.38 -6.80 8.68
N MET A 58 4.44 -7.19 9.95
CA MET A 58 5.65 -7.73 10.60
C MET A 58 5.71 -9.26 10.64
N LYS A 59 4.70 -9.98 10.12
CA LYS A 59 4.55 -11.44 10.29
C LYS A 59 5.71 -12.24 9.72
N GLU A 60 6.18 -11.87 8.55
CA GLU A 60 7.27 -12.57 7.84
C GLU A 60 8.59 -11.80 7.87
N ARG A 61 8.68 -10.73 8.67
CA ARG A 61 9.89 -9.94 8.87
C ARG A 61 10.67 -10.48 10.06
N SER A 62 12.00 -10.40 10.02
CA SER A 62 12.83 -10.67 11.19
C SER A 62 12.78 -9.49 12.16
N SER A 63 13.01 -9.77 13.44
CA SER A 63 13.13 -8.72 14.46
C SER A 63 14.23 -7.70 14.09
N GLU A 64 15.36 -8.18 13.57
CA GLU A 64 16.47 -7.33 13.11
C GLU A 64 16.05 -6.39 11.97
N ASN A 65 15.32 -6.87 10.96
CA ASN A 65 14.85 -6.02 9.86
C ASN A 65 13.87 -4.95 10.37
N ILE A 66 12.97 -5.31 11.27
CA ILE A 66 12.03 -4.35 11.87
C ILE A 66 12.79 -3.28 12.66
N LEU A 67 13.75 -3.69 13.49
CA LEU A 67 14.58 -2.76 14.26
C LEU A 67 15.28 -1.75 13.33
N ASN A 68 15.97 -2.24 12.30
CA ASN A 68 16.71 -1.40 11.36
C ASN A 68 15.76 -0.46 10.59
N ASP A 69 14.63 -0.96 10.11
CA ASP A 69 13.65 -0.12 9.40
C ASP A 69 13.05 0.97 10.30
N LEU A 70 12.81 0.70 11.58
CA LEU A 70 12.31 1.71 12.53
C LEU A 70 13.37 2.76 12.88
N LEU A 71 14.62 2.34 13.05
CA LEU A 71 15.74 3.27 13.27
C LEU A 71 15.93 4.20 12.06
N ASP A 72 15.85 3.66 10.85
CA ASP A 72 15.99 4.41 9.59
C ASP A 72 14.93 5.52 9.43
N ILE A 73 13.72 5.32 9.95
CA ILE A 73 12.66 6.35 9.93
C ILE A 73 12.71 7.28 11.15
N GLY A 74 13.76 7.19 11.97
CA GLY A 74 13.99 8.07 13.10
C GLY A 74 13.23 7.71 14.38
N ILE A 75 12.81 6.45 14.55
CA ILE A 75 12.30 5.97 15.84
C ILE A 75 13.45 5.76 16.81
N SER A 76 13.28 6.17 18.07
CA SER A 76 14.30 5.96 19.10
C SER A 76 14.61 4.46 19.30
N SER A 77 15.86 4.15 19.63
CA SER A 77 16.33 2.76 19.80
C SER A 77 15.49 1.97 20.82
N ASP A 78 15.12 2.59 21.95
CA ASP A 78 14.30 1.94 22.98
C ASP A 78 12.91 1.54 22.47
N ILE A 79 12.27 2.38 21.66
CA ILE A 79 10.96 2.08 21.07
C ILE A 79 11.12 1.05 19.96
N ALA A 80 12.12 1.22 19.09
CA ALA A 80 12.37 0.32 17.97
C ALA A 80 12.68 -1.11 18.45
N GLN A 81 13.45 -1.27 19.52
CA GLN A 81 13.78 -2.57 20.13
C GLN A 81 12.56 -3.26 20.75
N LYS A 82 11.61 -2.48 21.31
CA LYS A 82 10.34 -3.04 21.81
C LYS A 82 9.46 -3.51 20.66
N VAL A 83 9.27 -2.66 19.64
CA VAL A 83 8.41 -2.96 18.50
C VAL A 83 8.98 -4.10 17.65
N SER A 84 10.30 -4.27 17.57
CA SER A 84 10.91 -5.37 16.83
C SER A 84 10.57 -6.77 17.37
N ASN A 85 10.03 -6.87 18.59
CA ASN A 85 9.53 -8.12 19.16
C ASN A 85 8.10 -8.48 18.68
N ALA A 86 7.48 -7.64 17.85
CA ALA A 86 6.13 -7.85 17.31
C ALA A 86 6.05 -8.94 16.20
N VAL A 87 7.11 -9.75 16.02
CA VAL A 87 7.19 -10.88 15.05
C VAL A 87 6.36 -12.11 15.46
N VAL A 88 5.27 -11.88 16.18
CA VAL A 88 4.45 -12.90 16.81
C VAL A 88 3.45 -13.48 15.81
N LYS A 89 3.33 -14.82 15.78
CA LYS A 89 2.50 -15.53 14.77
C LYS A 89 1.21 -16.13 15.31
N LYS A 90 1.11 -16.40 16.62
CA LYS A 90 -0.11 -16.95 17.22
C LYS A 90 -1.04 -15.84 17.69
N GLU A 91 -2.33 -15.98 17.40
CA GLU A 91 -3.36 -14.99 17.74
C GLU A 91 -3.38 -14.63 19.24
N ALA A 92 -3.27 -15.62 20.13
CA ALA A 92 -3.22 -15.37 21.58
C ALA A 92 -2.02 -14.49 21.97
N GLU A 93 -0.84 -14.76 21.40
CA GLU A 93 0.39 -14.01 21.67
C GLU A 93 0.34 -12.60 21.05
N ILE A 94 -0.29 -12.45 19.86
CA ILE A 94 -0.54 -11.13 19.23
C ILE A 94 -1.41 -10.28 20.15
N ASN A 95 -2.50 -10.84 20.69
CA ASN A 95 -3.40 -10.12 21.58
C ASN A 95 -2.69 -9.67 22.86
N SER A 96 -1.91 -10.55 23.50
CA SER A 96 -1.11 -10.20 24.68
C SER A 96 -0.12 -9.07 24.37
N PHE A 97 0.65 -9.18 23.28
CA PHE A 97 1.60 -8.16 22.88
C PHE A 97 0.91 -6.81 22.63
N MET A 98 -0.23 -6.82 21.94
CA MET A 98 -1.01 -5.63 21.60
C MET A 98 -1.57 -4.94 22.84
N ILE A 99 -2.03 -5.67 23.85
CA ILE A 99 -2.52 -5.08 25.12
C ILE A 99 -1.43 -4.25 25.79
N GLU A 100 -0.19 -4.73 25.78
CA GLU A 100 0.93 -4.10 26.45
C GLU A 100 1.59 -2.99 25.62
N ASN A 101 1.59 -3.12 24.29
CA ASN A 101 2.47 -2.31 23.42
C ASN A 101 1.74 -1.45 22.38
N LYS A 102 0.40 -1.47 22.31
CA LYS A 102 -0.36 -0.73 21.27
C LYS A 102 0.05 0.73 21.12
N ASP A 103 0.25 1.42 22.25
CA ASP A 103 0.49 2.86 22.32
C ASP A 103 1.98 3.22 22.51
N VAL A 104 2.89 2.24 22.46
CA VAL A 104 4.34 2.48 22.63
C VAL A 104 4.93 3.33 21.50
N ILE A 105 4.24 3.39 20.36
CA ILE A 105 4.66 4.09 19.15
C ILE A 105 3.48 4.86 18.57
N SER A 106 3.75 6.08 18.12
CA SER A 106 2.84 6.90 17.33
C SER A 106 3.64 7.58 16.22
N LEU A 107 3.50 7.09 15.00
CA LEU A 107 4.19 7.63 13.83
C LEU A 107 3.67 9.03 13.47
N THR A 108 4.58 9.89 13.02
CA THR A 108 4.22 11.08 12.25
C THR A 108 3.86 10.70 10.81
N GLU A 109 3.22 11.60 10.07
CA GLU A 109 2.91 11.37 8.65
C GLU A 109 4.18 11.09 7.83
N GLU A 110 5.30 11.75 8.15
CA GLU A 110 6.59 11.52 7.49
C GLU A 110 7.20 10.16 7.86
N GLN A 111 6.89 9.61 9.04
CA GLN A 111 7.36 8.29 9.44
C GLN A 111 6.52 7.16 8.85
N GLU A 112 5.19 7.31 8.85
CA GLU A 112 4.31 6.44 8.05
C GLU A 112 4.76 6.42 6.59
N LYS A 113 5.34 7.55 6.16
CA LYS A 113 5.97 7.70 4.86
C LYS A 113 7.17 6.84 4.61
N LEU A 114 8.22 7.09 5.35
CA LEU A 114 9.45 6.35 5.16
C LEU A 114 9.24 4.85 5.39
N LEU A 115 8.36 4.46 6.32
CA LEU A 115 8.09 3.05 6.61
C LEU A 115 7.42 2.33 5.44
N LEU A 116 6.51 3.02 4.77
CA LEU A 116 5.85 2.49 3.60
C LEU A 116 6.81 2.30 2.43
N GLU A 117 7.77 3.21 2.23
CA GLU A 117 8.77 3.06 1.17
C GLU A 117 9.53 1.73 1.26
N LYS A 118 9.60 1.13 2.47
CA LYS A 118 10.20 -0.19 2.69
C LYS A 118 9.39 -1.35 2.12
N ILE A 119 8.09 -1.20 1.87
CA ILE A 119 7.22 -2.29 1.37
C ILE A 119 6.83 -2.16 -0.10
N ILE A 120 6.89 -0.96 -0.68
CA ILE A 120 6.58 -0.73 -2.11
C ILE A 120 7.32 -1.70 -3.04
N PRO A 121 8.63 -1.96 -2.87
CA PRO A 121 9.38 -2.84 -3.76
C PRO A 121 8.81 -4.25 -3.88
N ASP A 122 8.15 -4.76 -2.84
CA ASP A 122 7.51 -6.08 -2.90
C ASP A 122 6.34 -6.10 -3.89
N TYR A 123 5.57 -5.02 -3.97
CA TYR A 123 4.44 -4.90 -4.89
C TYR A 123 4.90 -4.63 -6.34
N GLU A 124 5.94 -3.81 -6.51
CA GLU A 124 6.63 -3.63 -7.80
C GLU A 124 7.12 -4.97 -8.37
N ASN A 125 7.77 -5.77 -7.52
CA ASN A 125 8.24 -7.10 -7.88
C ASN A 125 7.10 -8.03 -8.27
N ARG A 126 5.93 -7.95 -7.61
CA ARG A 126 4.75 -8.73 -7.98
C ARG A 126 4.21 -8.33 -9.36
N VAL A 127 4.17 -7.04 -9.68
CA VAL A 127 3.81 -6.57 -11.03
C VAL A 127 4.81 -7.08 -12.06
N ASN A 128 6.11 -6.91 -11.83
CA ASN A 128 7.19 -7.32 -12.76
C ASN A 128 7.22 -8.85 -12.99
N LYS A 129 6.81 -9.64 -11.99
CA LYS A 129 6.68 -11.09 -12.11
C LYS A 129 5.52 -11.50 -13.02
N THR A 130 4.44 -10.72 -13.09
CA THR A 130 3.23 -11.07 -13.84
C THR A 130 3.14 -10.38 -15.21
N ILE A 131 3.55 -9.11 -15.30
CA ILE A 131 3.48 -8.30 -16.51
C ILE A 131 4.82 -8.29 -17.22
N LYS A 132 4.82 -8.61 -18.51
CA LYS A 132 6.01 -8.91 -19.32
C LYS A 132 6.23 -7.94 -20.49
N ILE A 133 5.26 -7.10 -20.77
CA ILE A 133 5.38 -6.06 -21.80
C ILE A 133 5.95 -4.78 -21.19
N ASN A 134 6.55 -3.95 -22.05
CA ASN A 134 6.91 -2.59 -21.68
C ASN A 134 5.64 -1.77 -21.49
N LEU A 135 5.52 -1.12 -20.34
CA LEU A 135 4.44 -0.22 -20.00
C LEU A 135 4.96 1.22 -19.97
N ASN A 136 4.08 2.17 -20.26
CA ASN A 136 4.35 3.55 -19.87
C ASN A 136 4.35 3.66 -18.35
N GLN A 137 5.06 4.65 -17.80
CA GLN A 137 5.16 4.82 -16.36
C GLN A 137 3.79 4.88 -15.67
N HIS A 138 2.83 5.60 -16.24
CA HIS A 138 1.49 5.71 -15.68
C HIS A 138 0.67 4.41 -15.70
N GLU A 139 0.91 3.55 -16.69
CA GLU A 139 0.29 2.23 -16.73
C GLU A 139 0.85 1.33 -15.63
N TYR A 140 2.17 1.39 -15.44
CA TYR A 140 2.84 0.64 -14.39
C TYR A 140 2.40 1.09 -12.99
N ASP A 141 2.35 2.40 -12.73
CA ASP A 141 1.93 2.98 -11.45
C ASP A 141 0.52 2.54 -11.05
N ALA A 142 -0.42 2.55 -12.01
CA ALA A 142 -1.78 2.11 -11.80
C ALA A 142 -1.83 0.63 -11.39
N LEU A 143 -1.02 -0.22 -12.03
CA LEU A 143 -0.94 -1.65 -11.69
C LEU A 143 -0.27 -1.89 -10.34
N VAL A 144 0.75 -1.11 -9.96
CA VAL A 144 1.37 -1.18 -8.63
C VAL A 144 0.35 -0.78 -7.55
N SER A 145 -0.41 0.30 -7.75
CA SER A 145 -1.51 0.70 -6.85
C SER A 145 -2.56 -0.40 -6.70
N PHE A 146 -2.94 -1.00 -7.83
CA PHE A 146 -3.90 -2.09 -7.85
C PHE A 146 -3.39 -3.31 -7.09
N VAL A 147 -2.16 -3.74 -7.38
CA VAL A 147 -1.47 -4.88 -6.71
C VAL A 147 -1.27 -4.62 -5.22
N TYR A 148 -1.01 -3.39 -4.80
CA TYR A 148 -0.99 -3.03 -3.38
C TYR A 148 -2.32 -3.35 -2.69
N ASN A 149 -3.44 -2.97 -3.31
CA ASN A 149 -4.76 -3.17 -2.73
C ASN A 149 -5.23 -4.62 -2.76
N ILE A 150 -4.93 -5.38 -3.82
CA ILE A 150 -5.42 -6.75 -3.99
C ILE A 150 -4.39 -7.83 -3.62
N GLY A 151 -3.17 -7.43 -3.28
CA GLY A 151 -2.04 -8.30 -3.00
C GLY A 151 -1.25 -8.72 -4.25
N SER A 152 -1.90 -9.27 -5.28
CA SER A 152 -1.21 -9.70 -6.52
C SER A 152 -2.18 -9.93 -7.67
N ILE A 153 -1.75 -9.65 -8.90
CA ILE A 153 -2.42 -10.14 -10.12
C ILE A 153 -2.02 -11.60 -10.34
N LYS A 154 -3.00 -12.51 -10.41
CA LYS A 154 -2.74 -13.91 -10.76
C LYS A 154 -2.24 -14.01 -12.20
N SER A 155 -1.17 -14.77 -12.43
CA SER A 155 -0.51 -14.87 -13.74
C SER A 155 -1.39 -15.48 -14.84
N ASP A 156 -2.35 -16.32 -14.47
CA ASP A 156 -3.33 -16.97 -15.35
C ASP A 156 -4.65 -16.17 -15.49
N SER A 157 -4.75 -14.99 -14.89
CA SER A 157 -5.95 -14.15 -14.99
C SER A 157 -6.09 -13.52 -16.37
N ASN A 158 -7.35 -13.25 -16.76
CA ASN A 158 -7.65 -12.47 -17.96
C ASN A 158 -7.00 -11.07 -17.91
N LEU A 159 -6.88 -10.47 -16.73
CA LEU A 159 -6.20 -9.18 -16.58
C LEU A 159 -4.73 -9.27 -17.01
N ALA A 160 -3.97 -10.23 -16.45
CA ALA A 160 -2.57 -10.44 -16.82
C ALA A 160 -2.43 -10.76 -18.31
N LYS A 161 -3.29 -11.64 -18.83
CA LYS A 161 -3.33 -12.01 -20.25
C LYS A 161 -3.54 -10.78 -21.14
N TYR A 162 -4.58 -9.99 -20.89
CA TYR A 162 -4.91 -8.83 -21.72
C TYR A 162 -3.84 -7.75 -21.66
N ILE A 163 -3.26 -7.48 -20.49
CA ILE A 163 -2.13 -6.54 -20.39
C ILE A 163 -0.96 -7.05 -21.24
N ASN A 164 -0.55 -8.31 -21.09
CA ASN A 164 0.58 -8.89 -21.82
C ASN A 164 0.35 -9.02 -23.33
N GLU A 165 -0.91 -9.08 -23.78
CA GLU A 165 -1.29 -9.04 -25.20
C GLU A 165 -1.43 -7.61 -25.74
N GLY A 166 -1.23 -6.57 -24.92
CA GLY A 166 -1.41 -5.17 -25.31
C GLY A 166 -2.88 -4.74 -25.42
N LYS A 167 -3.82 -5.59 -25.00
CA LYS A 167 -5.28 -5.35 -24.99
C LYS A 167 -5.67 -4.50 -23.78
N LYS A 168 -5.21 -3.25 -23.79
CA LYS A 168 -5.28 -2.32 -22.65
C LYS A 168 -6.72 -2.02 -22.21
N LYS A 169 -7.64 -1.85 -23.16
CA LYS A 169 -9.05 -1.56 -22.84
C LYS A 169 -9.71 -2.75 -22.14
N GLU A 170 -9.54 -3.94 -22.70
CA GLU A 170 -10.08 -5.19 -22.15
C GLU A 170 -9.47 -5.50 -20.78
N ALA A 171 -8.18 -5.21 -20.59
CA ALA A 171 -7.54 -5.29 -19.28
C ALA A 171 -8.23 -4.39 -18.25
N MET A 172 -8.49 -3.12 -18.59
CA MET A 172 -9.14 -2.19 -17.67
C MET A 172 -10.60 -2.57 -17.38
N ASP A 173 -11.32 -3.11 -18.37
CA ASP A 173 -12.68 -3.65 -18.19
C ASP A 173 -12.69 -4.83 -17.18
N VAL A 174 -11.62 -5.63 -17.15
CA VAL A 174 -11.45 -6.69 -16.14
C VAL A 174 -11.03 -6.10 -14.79
N LEU A 175 -10.14 -5.11 -14.76
CA LEU A 175 -9.68 -4.46 -13.52
C LEU A 175 -10.84 -3.85 -12.72
N GLU A 176 -11.81 -3.23 -13.39
CA GLU A 176 -12.99 -2.63 -12.74
C GLU A 176 -13.88 -3.64 -12.00
N GLN A 177 -13.80 -4.92 -12.35
CA GLN A 177 -14.57 -5.98 -11.71
C GLN A 177 -14.00 -6.37 -10.34
N TYR A 178 -12.79 -5.93 -10.00
CA TYR A 178 -12.18 -6.09 -8.68
C TYR A 178 -12.71 -5.06 -7.69
N ASN A 179 -14.05 -4.99 -7.60
CA ASN A 179 -14.81 -4.05 -6.79
C ASN A 179 -15.68 -4.73 -5.74
N LYS A 180 -15.47 -6.04 -5.49
CA LYS A 180 -16.29 -6.85 -4.57
C LYS A 180 -15.51 -7.33 -3.35
N SER A 181 -16.23 -7.53 -2.25
CA SER A 181 -15.79 -8.32 -1.10
C SER A 181 -16.83 -9.40 -0.83
N GLY A 182 -16.46 -10.67 -1.03
CA GLY A 182 -17.45 -11.74 -1.19
C GLY A 182 -18.36 -11.43 -2.38
N ASP A 183 -19.67 -11.58 -2.20
CA ASP A 183 -20.66 -11.32 -3.26
C ASP A 183 -21.10 -9.85 -3.37
N LYS A 184 -20.63 -8.98 -2.48
CA LYS A 184 -21.07 -7.59 -2.40
C LYS A 184 -20.12 -6.64 -3.13
N VAL A 185 -20.66 -5.85 -4.06
CA VAL A 185 -19.96 -4.70 -4.65
C VAL A 185 -19.80 -3.60 -3.60
N LEU A 186 -18.58 -3.06 -3.48
CA LEU A 186 -18.23 -1.98 -2.57
C LEU A 186 -17.93 -0.71 -3.35
N ASP A 187 -18.68 0.37 -3.06
CA ASP A 187 -18.50 1.66 -3.73
C ASP A 187 -17.09 2.22 -3.58
N GLY A 188 -16.45 2.00 -2.43
CA GLY A 188 -15.08 2.41 -2.19
C GLY A 188 -14.10 1.73 -3.17
N LEU A 189 -14.26 0.43 -3.40
CA LEU A 189 -13.43 -0.29 -4.37
C LEU A 189 -13.75 0.13 -5.80
N LYS A 190 -15.03 0.33 -6.15
CA LYS A 190 -15.42 0.82 -7.48
C LYS A 190 -14.74 2.15 -7.80
N LYS A 191 -14.86 3.15 -6.92
CA LYS A 191 -14.20 4.46 -7.08
C LYS A 191 -12.67 4.34 -7.17
N ARG A 192 -12.08 3.38 -6.46
CA ARG A 192 -10.64 3.11 -6.53
C ARG A 192 -10.23 2.55 -7.90
N ARG A 193 -10.98 1.58 -8.42
CA ARG A 193 -10.72 1.00 -9.75
C ARG A 193 -10.89 2.04 -10.87
N GLU A 194 -11.91 2.90 -10.78
CA GLU A 194 -12.13 4.00 -11.74
C GLU A 194 -10.92 4.94 -11.82
N LYS A 195 -10.32 5.28 -10.67
CA LYS A 195 -9.10 6.10 -10.60
C LYS A 195 -7.87 5.37 -11.14
N GLU A 196 -7.70 4.09 -10.83
CA GLU A 196 -6.61 3.28 -11.36
C GLU A 196 -6.71 3.16 -12.89
N ARG A 197 -7.91 2.99 -13.45
CA ARG A 197 -8.15 3.07 -14.90
C ARG A 197 -7.78 4.44 -15.45
N GLU A 198 -8.20 5.53 -14.80
CA GLU A 198 -7.91 6.89 -15.27
C GLU A 198 -6.40 7.18 -15.36
N ILE A 199 -5.64 6.75 -14.34
CA ILE A 199 -4.17 6.82 -14.37
C ILE A 199 -3.62 5.94 -15.50
N PHE A 200 -4.09 4.70 -15.62
CA PHE A 200 -3.63 3.76 -16.63
C PHE A 200 -3.87 4.28 -18.06
N GLU A 201 -5.07 4.74 -18.38
CA GLU A 201 -5.45 5.11 -19.75
C GLU A 201 -4.98 6.52 -20.14
N LYS A 202 -4.99 7.47 -19.18
CA LYS A 202 -4.82 8.90 -19.50
C LYS A 202 -3.58 9.51 -18.89
N GLY A 203 -2.88 8.82 -18.00
CA GLY A 203 -1.83 9.41 -17.18
C GLY A 203 -2.33 10.58 -16.32
N ILE A 204 -3.65 10.64 -16.08
CA ILE A 204 -4.26 11.63 -15.20
C ILE A 204 -4.19 11.04 -13.81
N TYR A 205 -3.06 11.32 -13.18
CA TYR A 205 -3.04 11.45 -11.74
C TYR A 205 -3.91 12.69 -11.47
N ALA A 206 -4.93 12.63 -10.61
CA ALA A 206 -5.92 13.71 -10.47
C ALA A 206 -5.34 15.06 -9.99
N THR A 207 -5.37 16.09 -10.85
CA THR A 207 -4.84 17.44 -10.61
C THR A 207 -5.92 18.44 -10.20
N LYS A 208 -5.85 18.99 -8.97
CA LYS A 208 -6.65 20.12 -8.41
C LYS A 208 -8.17 19.92 -8.31
N ILE A 209 -8.75 20.16 -7.13
CA ILE A 209 -9.96 20.99 -6.90
C ILE A 209 -9.85 21.61 -5.48
N TYR A 210 -10.32 22.86 -5.37
CA TYR A 210 -10.38 23.81 -4.25
C TYR A 210 -10.73 23.25 -2.86
#